data_AF-A0A0W7WF65-F1
#
_entry.id   AF-A0A0W7WF65-F1
#
_cell.length_a   1.000
_cell.length_b   1.000
_cell.length_c   1.000
_cell.angle_alpha   90.00
_cell.angle_beta   90.00
_cell.angle_gamma   90.00
#
_symmetry.space_group_name_H-M   'P 1'
#
loop_
_entity.id
_entity.type
_entity.pdbx_description
1 polymer ?
#
loop_
_entity_poly.entity_id
_entity_poly.type
_entity_poly.pdbx_seq_one_letter_code
_entity_poly.pdbx_strand_id
1 'polypeptide(L)'
;MRLPVLPALLSACLLPLAHPAAAQAPDCAAQAEIVMQAVTARAEGRPKSEAVAGLSAALDAEAASMLSDWIWTLPEDQLTSAVGEAWQTQCEAL
;
A
#
# COMPACT_ATOMS: atom_id res chain seq x y z
N MET A 1 -16.97 -16.49 -50.07
CA MET A 1 -15.64 -16.63 -50.71
C MET A 1 -14.61 -16.26 -49.64
N ARG A 2 -14.02 -17.21 -48.90
CA ARG A 2 -12.75 -17.96 -49.09
C ARG A 2 -11.47 -17.08 -49.07
N LEU A 3 -10.56 -17.46 -48.15
CA LEU A 3 -9.33 -16.84 -47.62
C LEU A 3 -8.15 -16.68 -48.62
N PRO A 4 -7.07 -15.96 -48.20
CA PRO A 4 -5.82 -16.61 -47.72
C PRO A 4 -5.39 -16.02 -46.35
N VAL A 5 -4.95 -16.73 -45.29
CA VAL A 5 -3.88 -17.74 -45.06
C VAL A 5 -2.43 -17.20 -45.21
N LEU A 6 -1.86 -16.80 -44.05
CA LEU A 6 -0.47 -16.91 -43.53
C LEU A 6 0.73 -16.23 -44.27
N PRO A 7 1.78 -15.74 -43.55
CA PRO A 7 2.55 -16.55 -42.61
C PRO A 7 2.98 -15.93 -41.27
N ALA A 8 3.32 -16.86 -40.39
CA ALA A 8 3.93 -16.72 -39.09
C ALA A 8 5.28 -15.99 -39.13
N LEU A 9 5.48 -15.06 -38.19
CA LEU A 9 6.79 -14.72 -37.65
C LEU A 9 6.76 -15.03 -36.16
N LEU A 10 7.21 -16.24 -35.82
CA LEU A 10 7.60 -16.62 -34.48
C LEU A 10 8.79 -15.76 -34.06
N SER A 11 8.55 -14.75 -33.23
CA SER A 11 9.59 -14.20 -32.34
C SER A 11 9.27 -14.68 -30.93
N ALA A 12 9.76 -15.87 -30.61
CA ALA A 12 9.82 -16.37 -29.25
C ALA A 12 10.85 -15.55 -28.46
N CYS A 13 10.42 -14.41 -27.91
CA CYS A 13 11.14 -13.74 -26.84
C CYS A 13 11.05 -14.64 -25.61
N LEU A 14 12.11 -15.41 -25.34
CA LEU A 14 12.36 -16.05 -24.05
C LEU A 14 12.61 -14.93 -23.03
N LEU A 15 11.53 -14.38 -22.47
CA LEU A 15 11.60 -13.59 -21.26
C LEU A 15 11.97 -14.56 -20.13
N PRO A 16 13.04 -14.31 -19.36
CA PRO A 16 13.28 -15.07 -18.15
C PRO A 16 12.07 -14.86 -17.25
N LEU A 17 11.36 -15.94 -16.95
CA LEU A 17 10.37 -15.97 -15.87
C LEU A 17 11.15 -15.66 -14.59
N ALA A 18 11.18 -14.39 -14.20
CA ALA A 18 11.55 -13.98 -12.86
C ALA A 18 10.63 -14.76 -11.93
N HIS A 19 11.19 -15.80 -11.29
CA HIS A 19 10.47 -16.53 -10.26
C HIS A 19 10.13 -15.51 -9.18
N PRO A 20 8.85 -15.30 -8.84
CA PRO A 20 8.55 -14.56 -7.63
C PRO A 20 9.20 -15.33 -6.49
N ALA A 21 10.20 -14.74 -5.85
CA ALA A 21 10.59 -15.18 -4.53
C ALA A 21 9.30 -15.16 -3.70
N ALA A 22 8.97 -16.27 -3.04
CA ALA A 22 7.79 -16.33 -2.19
C ALA A 22 7.95 -15.32 -1.05
N ALA A 23 7.48 -14.09 -1.29
CA ALA A 23 7.36 -13.06 -0.27
C ALA A 23 6.47 -13.64 0.82
N GLN A 24 6.90 -13.53 2.08
CA GLN A 24 6.06 -13.91 3.20
C GLN A 24 4.77 -13.09 3.13
N ALA A 25 3.63 -13.72 3.40
CA ALA A 25 2.35 -13.02 3.39
C ALA A 25 2.42 -11.81 4.34
N PRO A 26 1.94 -10.63 3.92
CA PRO A 26 1.99 -9.44 4.75
C PRO A 26 1.13 -9.61 6.01
N ASP A 27 1.61 -9.14 7.16
CA ASP A 27 0.80 -9.01 8.37
C ASP A 27 -0.08 -7.76 8.24
N CYS A 28 -1.23 -7.92 7.58
CA CYS A 28 -2.14 -6.81 7.27
C CYS A 28 -2.76 -6.17 8.53
N ALA A 29 -2.93 -6.95 9.60
CA ALA A 29 -3.43 -6.43 10.87
C ALA A 29 -2.39 -5.50 11.52
N ALA A 30 -1.13 -5.93 11.59
CA ALA A 30 -0.05 -5.10 12.11
C ALA A 30 0.14 -3.81 11.28
N GLN A 31 0.00 -3.88 9.96
CA GLN A 31 0.06 -2.69 9.11
C GLN A 31 -1.09 -1.72 9.39
N ALA A 32 -2.32 -2.22 9.55
CA ALA A 32 -3.46 -1.39 9.90
C ALA A 32 -3.29 -0.71 11.27
N GLU A 33 -2.73 -1.41 12.26
CA GLU A 33 -2.38 -0.83 13.56
C GLU A 33 -1.37 0.32 13.42
N ILE A 34 -0.33 0.16 12.59
CA ILE A 34 0.65 1.22 12.31
C ILE A 34 -0.03 2.46 11.71
N VAL A 35 -0.91 2.27 10.73
CA VAL A 35 -1.69 3.38 10.12
C VAL A 35 -2.56 4.08 11.18
N MET A 36 -3.21 3.30 12.04
CA MET A 36 -4.07 3.83 13.09
C MET A 36 -3.32 4.65 14.14
N GLN A 37 -2.03 4.40 14.37
CA GLN A 37 -1.22 5.25 15.26
C GLN A 37 -1.16 6.69 14.74
N ALA A 38 -0.95 6.87 13.43
CA ALA A 38 -0.89 8.20 12.82
C ALA A 38 -2.28 8.86 12.70
N VAL A 39 -3.34 8.08 12.43
CA VAL A 39 -4.73 8.57 12.47
C VAL A 39 -5.08 9.07 13.87
N THR A 40 -4.75 8.31 14.91
CA THR A 40 -4.99 8.67 16.31
C THR A 40 -4.23 9.92 16.68
N ALA A 41 -2.94 10.00 16.33
CA ALA A 41 -2.13 11.19 16.57
C ALA A 41 -2.78 12.45 15.96
N ARG A 42 -3.29 12.34 14.73
CA ARG A 42 -4.00 13.44 14.08
C ARG A 42 -5.31 13.78 14.79
N ALA A 43 -6.12 12.78 15.15
CA ALA A 43 -7.38 12.98 15.86
C ALA A 43 -7.19 13.67 17.22
N GLU A 44 -6.06 13.42 17.89
CA GLU A 44 -5.65 14.05 19.14
C GLU A 44 -5.07 15.47 18.98
N GLY A 45 -4.93 15.95 17.73
CA GLY A 45 -4.35 17.27 17.43
C GLY A 45 -2.82 17.32 17.56
N ARG A 46 -2.13 16.17 17.59
CA ARG A 46 -0.66 16.12 17.60
C ARG A 46 -0.10 16.57 16.25
N PRO A 47 1.10 17.18 16.22
CA PRO A 47 1.68 17.67 14.97
C PRO A 47 2.09 16.51 14.06
N LYS A 48 1.98 16.73 12.74
CA LYS A 48 2.34 15.76 11.70
C LYS A 48 3.76 15.20 11.84
N SER A 49 4.72 16.02 12.25
CA SER A 49 6.10 15.59 12.48
C SER A 49 6.21 14.46 13.50
N GLU A 50 5.31 14.42 14.48
CA GLU A 50 5.28 13.37 15.48
C GLU A 50 4.72 12.05 14.91
N ALA A 51 3.71 12.13 14.05
CA ALA A 51 3.19 10.97 13.31
C ALA A 51 4.26 10.38 12.38
N VAL A 52 5.01 11.22 11.65
CA VAL A 52 6.14 10.77 10.81
C VAL A 52 7.19 10.05 11.68
N ALA A 53 7.54 10.61 12.84
CA ALA A 53 8.52 10.00 13.73
C ALA A 53 8.04 8.64 14.27
N GLY A 54 6.76 8.52 14.63
CA GLY A 54 6.16 7.26 15.06
C GLY A 54 6.16 6.20 13.97
N LEU A 55 5.74 6.56 12.76
CA LEU A 55 5.72 5.66 11.60
C LEU A 55 7.13 5.23 11.17
N SER A 56 8.13 6.10 11.32
CA SER A 56 9.53 5.80 10.97
C SER A 56 10.15 4.68 11.82
N ALA A 57 9.50 4.26 12.91
CA ALA A 57 9.92 3.09 13.68
C ALA A 57 9.59 1.76 12.99
N ALA A 58 8.61 1.76 12.07
CA ALA A 58 8.12 0.58 11.39
C ALA A 58 8.28 0.66 9.85
N LEU A 59 8.37 1.87 9.30
CA LEU A 59 8.46 2.15 7.87
C LEU A 59 9.78 2.89 7.57
N ASP A 60 10.21 2.85 6.31
CA ASP A 60 11.24 3.78 5.85
C ASP A 60 10.73 5.23 5.90
N ALA A 61 11.66 6.18 5.89
CA ALA A 61 11.35 7.60 6.09
C ALA A 61 10.45 8.18 4.97
N GLU A 62 10.58 7.69 3.74
CA GLU A 62 9.76 8.15 2.62
C GLU A 62 8.33 7.65 2.78
N ALA A 63 8.16 6.35 3.05
CA ALA A 63 6.85 5.75 3.33
C ALA A 63 6.17 6.39 4.53
N ALA A 64 6.90 6.64 5.62
CA ALA A 64 6.37 7.34 6.80
C ALA A 64 5.88 8.76 6.47
N SER A 65 6.63 9.51 5.64
CA SER A 65 6.24 10.84 5.18
C SER A 65 4.99 10.79 4.29
N MET A 66 4.99 9.93 3.27
CA MET A 66 3.86 9.80 2.33
C MET A 66 2.57 9.38 3.05
N LEU A 67 2.66 8.43 3.97
CA LEU A 67 1.52 7.97 4.76
C LEU A 67 0.98 9.09 5.65
N SER A 68 1.86 9.83 6.33
CA SER A 68 1.47 11.00 7.13
C SER A 68 0.87 12.11 6.28
N ASP A 69 1.41 12.35 5.09
CA ASP A 69 0.87 13.33 4.13
C ASP A 69 -0.58 13.00 3.79
N TRP A 70 -0.84 11.76 3.39
CA TRP A 70 -2.19 11.30 3.07
C TRP A 70 -3.13 11.39 4.28
N ILE A 71 -2.71 10.92 5.47
CA ILE A 71 -3.53 11.00 6.69
C ILE A 71 -3.92 12.46 6.98
N TRP A 72 -3.05 13.44 6.71
CA TRP A 72 -3.35 14.86 6.91
C TRP A 72 -4.32 15.46 5.88
N THR A 73 -4.55 14.79 4.76
CA THR A 73 -5.56 15.21 3.77
C THR A 73 -6.97 14.76 4.12
N LEU A 74 -7.13 13.78 5.03
CA LEU A 74 -8.45 13.25 5.35
C LEU A 74 -9.34 14.33 6.01
N PRO A 75 -10.65 14.36 5.76
CA PRO A 75 -11.58 15.11 6.59
C PRO A 75 -11.53 14.68 8.07
N GLU A 76 -11.79 15.60 9.01
CA GLU A 76 -11.73 15.30 10.45
C GLU A 76 -12.74 14.22 10.87
N ASP A 77 -13.92 14.20 10.25
CA ASP A 77 -14.97 13.20 10.47
C ASP A 77 -14.59 11.80 9.94
N GLN A 78 -13.54 11.70 9.13
CA GLN A 78 -13.00 10.43 8.65
C GLN A 78 -11.86 9.88 9.52
N LEU A 79 -11.43 10.58 10.58
CA LEU A 79 -10.39 10.11 11.51
C LEU A 79 -10.94 9.10 12.51
N THR A 80 -11.35 7.94 11.99
CA THR A 80 -12.02 6.87 12.75
C THR A 80 -11.36 5.51 12.50
N SER A 81 -11.82 4.46 13.19
CA SER A 81 -11.33 3.08 12.99
C SER A 81 -11.51 2.57 11.55
N ALA A 82 -12.48 3.13 10.82
CA ALA A 82 -12.77 2.76 9.44
C ALA A 82 -11.56 2.92 8.51
N VAL A 83 -10.63 3.82 8.82
CA VAL A 83 -9.37 3.98 8.06
C VAL A 83 -8.51 2.73 8.15
N GLY A 84 -8.32 2.19 9.36
CA GLY A 84 -7.56 0.96 9.58
C GLY A 84 -8.26 -0.27 9.00
N GLU A 85 -9.58 -0.36 9.16
CA GLU A 85 -10.39 -1.45 8.59
C GLU A 85 -10.30 -1.48 7.06
N ALA A 86 -10.39 -0.31 6.41
CA ALA A 86 -10.22 -0.18 4.97
C ALA A 86 -8.80 -0.55 4.54
N TRP A 87 -7.78 -0.11 5.29
CA TRP A 87 -6.39 -0.47 5.01
C TRP A 87 -6.15 -1.98 5.05
N GLN A 88 -6.61 -2.63 6.12
CA GLN A 88 -6.49 -4.07 6.28
C GLN A 88 -7.19 -4.81 5.13
N THR A 89 -8.43 -4.43 4.82
CA THR A 89 -9.21 -5.02 3.73
C THR A 89 -8.47 -4.93 2.39
N GLN A 90 -7.84 -3.79 2.10
CA GLN A 90 -7.07 -3.58 0.88
C GLN A 90 -5.78 -4.42 0.86
N CYS A 91 -5.10 -4.53 2.00
CA CYS A 91 -3.89 -5.35 2.14
C CYS A 91 -4.17 -6.84 1.92
N GLU A 92 -5.27 -7.35 2.47
CA GLU A 92 -5.68 -8.75 2.33
C GLU A 92 -6.10 -9.12 0.89
N ALA A 93 -6.33 -8.13 0.04
CA ALA A 93 -6.69 -8.30 -1.36
C ALA A 93 -5.49 -8.28 -2.34
N LEU A 94 -4.26 -8.06 -1.85
CA LEU A 94 -3.01 -8.05 -2.64
C LEU A 94 -2.44 -9.46 -2.86
#